data_AF-A0A191TN25-F1
#
_entry.id   AF-A0A191TN25-F1
#
_cell.length_a   1.000
_cell.length_b   1.000
_cell.length_c   1.000
_cell.angle_alpha   90.00
_cell.angle_beta   90.00
_cell.angle_gamma   90.00
#
_symmetry.space_group_name_H-M   'P 1'
#
loop_
_entity.id
_entity.type
_entity.pdbx_description
1 polymer ?
#
loop_
_entity_poly.entity_id
_entity_poly.type
_entity_poly.pdbx_seq_one_letter_code
_entity_poly.pdbx_strand_id
1 'polypeptide(L)'
;MAKKEIQAADIWNDKKLNNVKDFILIHSAKQSKERIIQNELLAIKYKIEDYIESDVPKQRMNILDFVEAYLSVLNVTKKSLAALFEMHDSNLYKYLTGERKLNTDFVLKLSAFSHIDPEYWLRIEIKNELFDIKKEEKKSKNYKKYDYKNLLETVE
;
A
#
# COMPACT_ATOMS: atom_id res chain seq x y z
N MET A 1 -17.83 6.31 49.91
CA MET A 1 -18.01 5.26 48.89
C MET A 1 -16.62 4.83 48.43
N ALA A 2 -16.27 3.55 48.57
CA ALA A 2 -14.98 3.05 48.12
C ALA A 2 -14.89 3.19 46.59
N LYS A 3 -13.84 3.84 46.09
CA LYS A 3 -13.56 3.90 44.64
C LYS A 3 -13.20 2.48 44.21
N LYS A 4 -14.14 1.77 43.60
CA LYS A 4 -13.88 0.48 42.96
C LYS A 4 -12.90 0.74 41.82
N GLU A 5 -11.72 0.15 41.87
CA GLU A 5 -10.79 0.18 40.75
C GLU A 5 -11.45 -0.47 39.53
N ILE A 6 -11.49 0.27 38.42
CA ILE A 6 -12.05 -0.23 37.17
C ILE A 6 -11.06 -1.24 36.60
N GLN A 7 -11.49 -2.49 36.47
CA GLN A 7 -10.65 -3.53 35.87
C GLN A 7 -10.67 -3.41 34.35
N ALA A 8 -9.59 -3.83 33.67
CA ALA A 8 -9.52 -3.80 32.22
C ALA A 8 -10.68 -4.60 31.56
N ALA A 9 -11.09 -5.71 32.19
CA ALA A 9 -12.23 -6.52 31.75
C ALA A 9 -13.58 -5.78 31.85
N ASP A 10 -13.72 -4.80 32.74
CA ASP A 10 -14.92 -3.96 32.84
C ASP A 10 -14.98 -2.94 31.69
N ILE A 11 -13.82 -2.56 31.12
CA ILE A 11 -13.69 -1.64 29.99
C ILE A 11 -13.86 -2.38 28.66
N TRP A 12 -13.16 -3.51 28.50
CA TRP A 12 -13.09 -4.32 27.29
C TRP A 12 -13.96 -5.57 27.38
N ASN A 13 -15.27 -5.40 27.51
CA ASN A 13 -16.23 -6.51 27.45
C ASN A 13 -17.01 -6.51 26.13
N ASP A 14 -17.51 -7.68 25.75
CA ASP A 14 -18.23 -7.89 24.48
C ASP A 14 -19.46 -6.99 24.35
N LYS A 15 -20.16 -6.74 25.46
CA LYS A 15 -21.35 -5.86 25.46
C LYS A 15 -20.98 -4.43 25.07
N LYS A 16 -19.93 -3.86 25.67
CA LYS A 16 -19.44 -2.51 25.32
C LYS A 16 -18.90 -2.48 23.89
N LEU A 17 -18.15 -3.50 23.47
CA LEU A 17 -17.64 -3.59 22.11
C LEU A 17 -18.78 -3.60 21.08
N ASN A 18 -19.83 -4.38 21.33
CA ASN A 18 -21.01 -4.44 20.46
C ASN A 18 -21.76 -3.11 20.45
N ASN A 19 -21.94 -2.45 21.62
CA ASN A 19 -22.57 -1.13 21.67
C ASN A 19 -21.79 -0.09 20.83
N VAL A 20 -20.45 -0.12 20.88
CA VAL A 20 -19.62 0.78 20.06
C VAL A 20 -19.78 0.44 18.57
N LYS A 21 -19.77 -0.84 18.19
CA LYS A 21 -20.03 -1.26 16.80
C LYS A 21 -21.39 -0.77 16.31
N ASP A 22 -22.44 -0.98 17.08
CA ASP A 22 -23.80 -0.55 16.73
C ASP A 22 -23.88 0.98 16.58
N PHE A 23 -23.25 1.71 17.51
CA PHE A 23 -23.17 3.18 17.43
C PHE A 23 -22.47 3.65 16.15
N ILE A 24 -21.34 3.02 15.81
CA ILE A 24 -20.57 3.30 14.58
C ILE A 24 -21.44 3.02 13.35
N LEU A 25 -22.13 1.87 13.29
CA LEU A 25 -23.00 1.51 12.16
C LEU A 25 -24.15 2.52 11.98
N ILE A 26 -24.81 2.91 13.08
CA ILE A 26 -25.88 3.91 13.06
C ILE A 26 -25.37 5.27 12.56
N HIS A 27 -24.16 5.68 12.95
CA HIS A 27 -23.59 6.95 12.51
C HIS A 27 -23.08 6.89 11.07
N SER A 28 -22.48 5.77 10.67
CA SER A 28 -22.05 5.50 9.30
C SER A 28 -23.22 5.57 8.32
N ALA A 29 -24.37 4.99 8.68
CA ALA A 29 -25.58 5.01 7.86
C ALA A 29 -26.14 6.43 7.57
N LYS A 30 -25.73 7.44 8.34
CA LYS A 30 -26.13 8.85 8.14
C LYS A 30 -25.19 9.63 7.21
N GLN A 31 -24.08 9.03 6.78
CA GLN A 31 -23.09 9.71 5.95
C GLN A 31 -23.59 9.91 4.52
N SER A 32 -23.18 11.01 3.90
CA SER A 32 -23.41 11.19 2.46
C SER A 32 -22.57 10.19 1.66
N LYS A 33 -22.96 9.96 0.40
CA LYS A 33 -22.23 9.07 -0.50
C LYS A 33 -20.79 9.55 -0.72
N GLU A 34 -20.61 10.86 -0.86
CA GLU A 34 -19.30 11.50 -1.03
C GLU A 34 -18.42 11.26 0.20
N ARG A 35 -18.99 11.35 1.40
CA ARG A 35 -18.26 11.08 2.65
C ARG A 35 -17.85 9.62 2.75
N ILE A 36 -18.72 8.69 2.36
CA ILE A 36 -18.40 7.26 2.32
C ILE A 36 -17.23 7.02 1.36
N ILE A 37 -17.29 7.56 0.14
CA ILE A 37 -16.19 7.46 -0.84
C ILE A 37 -14.90 8.03 -0.25
N GLN A 38 -14.92 9.23 0.33
CA GLN A 38 -13.73 9.83 0.95
C GLN A 38 -13.11 8.94 2.03
N ASN A 39 -13.93 8.31 2.88
CA ASN A 39 -13.45 7.42 3.93
C ASN A 39 -12.81 6.15 3.32
N GLU A 40 -13.40 5.58 2.28
CA GLU A 40 -12.85 4.43 1.56
C GLU A 40 -11.52 4.76 0.88
N LEU A 41 -11.44 5.92 0.21
CA LEU A 41 -10.19 6.40 -0.39
C LEU A 41 -9.09 6.64 0.66
N LEU A 42 -9.47 7.18 1.82
CA LEU A 42 -8.57 7.37 2.95
C LEU A 42 -8.07 6.02 3.51
N ALA A 43 -8.94 5.01 3.57
CA ALA A 43 -8.56 3.66 3.98
C ALA A 43 -7.53 3.05 3.02
N ILE A 44 -7.66 3.29 1.71
CA ILE A 44 -6.66 2.85 0.72
C ILE A 44 -5.32 3.55 0.95
N LYS A 45 -5.33 4.86 1.24
CA LYS A 45 -4.11 5.60 1.58
C LYS A 45 -3.39 5.00 2.80
N TYR A 46 -4.11 4.73 3.89
CA TYR A 46 -3.53 4.09 5.07
C TYR A 46 -2.98 2.68 4.77
N LYS A 47 -3.66 1.93 3.89
CA LYS A 47 -3.15 0.62 3.46
C LYS A 47 -1.82 0.73 2.69
N ILE A 48 -1.64 1.80 1.91
CA ILE A 48 -0.36 2.08 1.24
C ILE A 48 0.71 2.42 2.27
N GLU A 49 0.41 3.30 3.24
CA GLU A 49 1.30 3.67 4.35
C GLU A 49 1.77 2.43 5.13
N ASP A 50 0.83 1.60 5.57
CA ASP A 50 1.12 0.35 6.27
C ASP A 50 2.03 -0.57 5.42
N TYR A 51 1.78 -0.67 4.11
CA TYR A 51 2.57 -1.50 3.22
C TYR A 51 4.02 -1.00 3.10
N ILE A 52 4.21 0.29 2.83
CA ILE A 52 5.54 0.87 2.64
C ILE A 52 6.35 0.88 3.94
N GLU A 53 5.71 1.02 5.10
CA GLU A 53 6.36 1.08 6.41
C GLU A 53 6.64 -0.31 7.01
N SER A 54 5.87 -1.35 6.65
CA SER A 54 6.04 -2.69 7.24
C SER A 54 7.43 -3.31 6.98
N ASP A 55 8.18 -3.69 8.02
CA ASP A 55 9.53 -4.27 7.86
C ASP A 55 9.56 -5.56 7.01
N VAL A 56 8.52 -6.39 7.20
CA VAL A 56 8.28 -7.62 6.47
C VAL A 56 6.81 -7.66 6.05
N PRO A 57 6.47 -7.25 4.82
CA PRO A 57 5.09 -7.37 4.37
C PRO A 57 4.68 -8.84 4.34
N LYS A 58 3.50 -9.14 4.89
CA LYS A 58 2.93 -10.51 4.92
C LYS A 58 2.79 -11.11 3.52
N GLN A 59 2.54 -10.24 2.53
CA GLN A 59 2.37 -10.58 1.13
C GLN A 59 2.85 -9.41 0.28
N ARG A 60 3.46 -9.70 -0.87
CA ARG A 60 3.82 -8.70 -1.88
C ARG A 60 2.54 -8.08 -2.45
N MET A 61 2.48 -6.75 -2.47
CA MET A 61 1.44 -5.98 -3.14
C MET A 61 2.05 -5.11 -4.22
N ASN A 62 1.46 -5.15 -5.40
CA ASN A 62 1.85 -4.30 -6.52
C ASN A 62 0.96 -3.06 -6.59
N ILE A 63 1.36 -2.08 -7.40
CA ILE A 63 0.61 -0.83 -7.60
C ILE A 63 -0.79 -1.13 -8.13
N LEU A 64 -0.93 -2.16 -8.99
CA LEU A 64 -2.21 -2.64 -9.48
C LEU A 64 -3.21 -2.94 -8.35
N ASP A 65 -2.78 -3.58 -7.26
CA ASP A 65 -3.68 -3.97 -6.16
C ASP A 65 -4.31 -2.75 -5.49
N PHE A 66 -3.53 -1.67 -5.32
CA PHE A 66 -4.03 -0.42 -4.76
C PHE A 66 -4.91 0.33 -5.76
N VAL A 67 -4.50 0.38 -7.03
CA VAL A 67 -5.28 1.02 -8.08
C VAL A 67 -6.62 0.33 -8.29
N GLU A 68 -6.68 -1.00 -8.25
CA GLU A 68 -7.94 -1.74 -8.31
C GLU A 68 -8.87 -1.39 -7.14
N ALA A 69 -8.33 -1.16 -5.93
CA ALA A 69 -9.12 -0.67 -4.81
C ALA A 69 -9.73 0.71 -5.09
N TYR A 70 -8.95 1.65 -5.63
CA TYR A 70 -9.46 2.97 -6.05
C TYR A 70 -10.57 2.83 -7.10
N LEU A 71 -10.34 2.03 -8.14
CA LEU A 71 -11.29 1.81 -9.22
C LEU A 71 -12.61 1.19 -8.71
N SER A 72 -12.52 0.26 -7.77
CA SER A 72 -13.69 -0.37 -7.16
C SER A 72 -14.51 0.61 -6.33
N VAL A 73 -13.87 1.46 -5.53
CA VAL A 73 -14.55 2.47 -4.71
C VAL A 73 -15.23 3.53 -5.59
N LEU A 74 -14.56 3.95 -6.66
CA LEU A 74 -15.06 4.96 -7.59
C LEU A 74 -16.05 4.40 -8.62
N ASN A 75 -16.22 3.07 -8.68
CA ASN A 75 -16.99 2.36 -9.69
C ASN A 75 -16.60 2.75 -11.13
N VAL A 76 -15.30 2.79 -11.40
CA VAL A 76 -14.72 3.12 -12.72
C VAL A 76 -13.82 2.00 -13.22
N THR A 77 -13.66 1.93 -14.55
CA THR A 77 -12.91 0.83 -15.18
C THR A 77 -11.44 1.18 -15.39
N LYS A 78 -10.57 0.17 -15.53
CA LYS A 78 -9.16 0.37 -15.94
C LYS A 78 -9.05 1.09 -17.29
N LYS A 79 -9.98 0.83 -18.21
CA LYS A 79 -10.04 1.51 -19.52
C LYS A 79 -10.34 3.01 -19.35
N SER A 80 -11.25 3.36 -18.45
CA SER A 80 -11.54 4.76 -18.12
C SER A 80 -10.31 5.46 -17.51
N LEU A 81 -9.56 4.76 -16.66
CA LEU A 81 -8.30 5.28 -16.11
C LEU A 81 -7.23 5.46 -17.20
N ALA A 82 -7.09 4.49 -18.11
CA ALA A 82 -6.15 4.59 -19.23
C ALA A 82 -6.45 5.80 -20.12
N ALA A 83 -7.74 6.02 -20.42
CA ALA A 83 -8.20 7.20 -21.14
C ALA A 83 -7.89 8.50 -20.37
N LEU A 84 -8.13 8.54 -19.06
CA LEU A 84 -7.78 9.68 -18.21
C LEU A 84 -6.27 9.97 -18.20
N PHE A 85 -5.44 8.93 -18.24
CA PHE A 85 -3.98 9.03 -18.26
C PHE A 85 -3.42 9.28 -19.66
N GLU A 86 -4.30 9.39 -20.66
CA GLU A 86 -3.96 9.59 -22.07
C GLU A 86 -2.97 8.53 -22.57
N MET A 87 -3.21 7.26 -22.21
CA MET A 87 -2.34 6.16 -22.60
C MET A 87 -3.10 4.88 -22.95
N HIS A 88 -2.44 4.00 -23.69
CA HIS A 88 -2.98 2.68 -24.01
C HIS A 88 -3.09 1.79 -22.77
N ASP A 89 -4.16 1.00 -22.70
CA ASP A 89 -4.43 0.04 -21.63
C ASP A 89 -3.24 -0.90 -21.35
N SER A 90 -2.55 -1.35 -22.40
CA SER A 90 -1.37 -2.21 -22.29
C SER A 90 -0.17 -1.50 -21.65
N ASN A 91 -0.02 -0.19 -21.89
CA ASN A 91 1.02 0.61 -21.26
C ASN A 91 0.68 0.87 -19.79
N LEU A 92 -0.57 1.21 -19.48
CA LEU A 92 -1.05 1.36 -18.11
C LEU A 92 -0.82 0.08 -17.33
N TYR A 93 -1.24 -1.07 -17.87
CA TYR A 93 -1.10 -2.36 -17.22
C TYR A 93 0.35 -2.67 -16.86
N LYS A 94 1.30 -2.44 -17.78
CA LYS A 94 2.74 -2.66 -17.54
C LYS A 94 3.31 -1.84 -16.39
N TYR A 95 2.86 -0.59 -16.23
CA TYR A 95 3.27 0.21 -15.07
C TYR A 95 2.63 -0.33 -13.77
N LEU A 96 1.34 -0.65 -13.80
CA LEU A 96 0.62 -1.12 -12.61
C LEU A 96 1.13 -2.48 -12.10
N THR A 97 1.54 -3.38 -13.00
CA THR A 97 2.11 -4.69 -12.63
C THR A 97 3.58 -4.64 -12.24
N GLY A 98 4.27 -3.51 -12.52
CA GLY A 98 5.72 -3.38 -12.32
C GLY A 98 6.57 -4.04 -13.42
N GLU A 99 5.97 -4.45 -14.54
CA GLU A 99 6.71 -4.85 -15.75
C GLU A 99 7.53 -3.69 -16.34
N ARG A 100 7.05 -2.45 -16.15
CA ARG A 100 7.74 -1.23 -16.51
C ARG A 100 7.96 -0.37 -15.27
N LYS A 101 9.19 0.14 -15.11
CA LYS A 101 9.55 1.08 -14.05
C LYS A 101 8.74 2.35 -14.12
N LEU A 102 8.34 2.88 -12.97
CA LEU A 102 7.64 4.14 -12.90
C LEU A 102 8.49 5.29 -13.45
N ASN A 103 7.92 6.07 -14.36
CA ASN A 103 8.54 7.31 -14.84
C ASN A 103 7.83 8.53 -14.23
N THR A 104 8.45 9.70 -14.36
CA THR A 104 7.93 10.94 -13.75
C THR A 104 6.51 11.28 -14.20
N ASP A 105 6.20 11.19 -15.50
CA ASP A 105 4.86 11.45 -16.03
C ASP A 105 3.79 10.55 -15.39
N PHE A 106 4.05 9.25 -15.35
CA PHE A 106 3.11 8.28 -14.81
C PHE A 106 2.89 8.47 -13.31
N VAL A 107 3.96 8.71 -12.54
CA VAL A 107 3.85 8.96 -11.09
C VAL A 107 3.04 10.21 -10.82
N LEU A 108 3.25 11.30 -11.58
CA LEU A 108 2.49 12.53 -11.41
C LEU A 108 1.01 12.34 -11.75
N LYS A 109 0.69 11.61 -12.83
CA LYS A 109 -0.71 11.24 -13.17
C LYS A 109 -1.36 10.42 -12.06
N LEU A 110 -0.65 9.42 -11.54
CA LEU A 110 -1.15 8.56 -10.48
C LEU A 110 -1.35 9.32 -9.16
N SER A 111 -0.43 10.23 -8.84
CA SER A 111 -0.51 11.10 -7.66
C SER A 111 -1.68 12.08 -7.75
N ALA A 112 -1.88 12.70 -8.91
CA ALA A 112 -3.01 13.59 -9.16
C ALA A 112 -4.36 12.84 -9.07
N PHE A 113 -4.45 11.62 -9.61
CA PHE A 113 -5.65 10.79 -9.54
C PHE A 113 -5.97 10.33 -8.11
N SER A 114 -4.95 9.93 -7.36
CA SER A 114 -5.12 9.31 -6.04
C SER A 114 -5.10 10.29 -4.87
N HIS A 115 -4.65 11.53 -5.10
CA HIS A 115 -4.34 12.52 -4.08
C HIS A 115 -3.31 12.02 -3.05
N ILE A 116 -2.36 11.21 -3.51
CA ILE A 116 -1.23 10.70 -2.72
C ILE A 116 0.07 11.30 -3.27
N ASP A 117 1.02 11.56 -2.38
CA ASP A 117 2.33 12.07 -2.76
C ASP A 117 3.08 11.10 -3.70
N PRO A 118 3.72 11.60 -4.78
CA PRO A 118 4.58 10.81 -5.68
C PRO A 118 5.53 9.82 -4.98
N GLU A 119 6.09 10.22 -3.84
CA GLU A 119 7.04 9.41 -3.08
C GLU A 119 6.43 8.06 -2.69
N TYR A 120 5.14 8.00 -2.36
CA TYR A 120 4.51 6.79 -1.85
C TYR A 120 4.43 5.73 -2.93
N TRP A 121 4.12 6.14 -4.18
CA TRP A 121 4.09 5.24 -5.33
C TRP A 121 5.48 4.70 -5.67
N LEU A 122 6.50 5.54 -5.60
CA LEU A 122 7.89 5.12 -5.76
C LEU A 122 8.32 4.17 -4.64
N ARG A 123 7.90 4.43 -3.39
CA ARG A 123 8.20 3.56 -2.25
C ARG A 123 7.55 2.18 -2.37
N ILE A 124 6.36 2.05 -2.96
CA ILE A 124 5.77 0.75 -3.29
C ILE A 124 6.69 -0.02 -4.27
N GLU A 125 7.15 0.62 -5.34
CA GLU A 125 8.06 0.01 -6.32
C GLU A 125 9.37 -0.45 -5.64
N ILE A 126 10.01 0.43 -4.88
CA ILE A 126 11.24 0.12 -4.14
C ILE A 126 11.01 -1.02 -3.14
N LYS A 127 9.89 -1.03 -2.42
CA LYS A 127 9.54 -2.09 -1.46
C LYS A 127 9.48 -3.46 -2.16
N ASN A 128 8.88 -3.51 -3.33
CA ASN A 128 8.77 -4.72 -4.14
C ASN A 128 10.12 -5.20 -4.67
N GLU A 129 10.99 -4.28 -5.08
CA GLU A 129 12.36 -4.63 -5.47
C GLU A 129 13.17 -5.18 -4.28
N LEU A 130 13.10 -4.53 -3.12
CA LEU A 130 13.76 -4.99 -1.91
C LEU A 130 13.25 -6.37 -1.47
N PHE A 131 11.96 -6.66 -1.69
CA PHE A 131 11.41 -7.98 -1.45
C PHE A 131 12.08 -9.05 -2.33
N ASP A 132 12.28 -8.76 -3.62
CA ASP A 132 12.94 -9.67 -4.56
C ASP A 132 14.44 -9.83 -4.23
N ILE A 133 15.12 -8.73 -3.85
CA ILE A 133 16.51 -8.76 -3.39
C ILE A 133 16.66 -9.64 -2.15
N LYS A 134 15.84 -9.43 -1.11
CA LYS A 134 15.87 -10.25 0.12
C LYS A 134 15.62 -11.73 -0.16
N LYS A 135 14.81 -12.04 -1.17
CA LYS A 135 14.57 -13.42 -1.61
C LYS A 135 15.82 -14.01 -2.26
N GLU A 136 16.52 -13.25 -3.10
CA GLU A 136 17.76 -13.69 -3.77
C GLU A 136 18.96 -13.75 -2.82
N GLU A 137 19.04 -12.85 -1.84
CA GLU A 137 20.06 -12.85 -0.77
C GLU A 137 20.13 -14.17 0.00
N LYS A 138 19.07 -14.98 0.00
CA LYS A 138 19.11 -16.35 0.55
C LYS A 138 20.17 -17.22 -0.14
N LYS A 139 20.63 -16.85 -1.34
CA LYS A 139 21.74 -17.45 -2.08
C LYS A 139 23.09 -16.72 -1.86
N SER A 140 23.21 -15.93 -0.78
CA SER A 140 24.35 -15.05 -0.44
C SER A 140 25.74 -15.65 -0.63
N LYS A 141 25.89 -16.97 -0.44
CA LYS A 141 27.16 -17.69 -0.66
C LYS A 141 27.72 -17.49 -2.06
N ASN A 142 26.86 -17.37 -3.08
CA ASN A 142 27.27 -17.17 -4.48
C ASN A 142 27.88 -15.80 -4.74
N TYR A 143 27.61 -14.83 -3.85
CA TYR A 143 28.05 -13.44 -4.00
C TYR A 143 29.37 -13.15 -3.29
N LYS A 144 29.85 -14.03 -2.39
CA LYS A 144 31.11 -13.84 -1.65
C LYS A 144 32.32 -13.64 -2.56
N LYS A 145 32.32 -14.25 -3.75
CA LYS A 145 33.40 -14.08 -4.75
C LYS A 145 33.54 -12.65 -5.26
N TYR A 146 32.50 -11.82 -5.13
CA TYR A 146 32.52 -10.41 -5.52
C TYR A 146 32.95 -9.48 -4.38
N ASP A 147 33.38 -9.99 -3.23
CA ASP A 147 34.00 -9.17 -2.18
C ASP A 147 35.23 -8.46 -2.75
N TYR A 148 35.32 -7.14 -2.52
CA TYR A 148 36.42 -6.31 -3.02
C TYR A 148 37.79 -6.82 -2.55
N LYS A 149 37.86 -7.55 -1.44
CA LYS A 149 39.11 -8.16 -0.94
C LYS A 149 39.71 -9.13 -1.95
N ASN A 150 38.88 -9.91 -2.65
CA ASN A 150 39.35 -10.83 -3.69
C ASN A 150 39.97 -10.09 -4.88
N LEU A 151 39.61 -8.82 -5.12
CA LEU A 151 40.24 -7.99 -6.15
C LEU A 151 41.62 -7.51 -5.68
N LEU A 152 41.75 -7.12 -4.41
CA LEU A 152 43.02 -6.64 -3.84
C LEU A 152 44.08 -7.75 -3.75
N GLU A 153 43.66 -9.01 -3.54
CA GLU A 153 44.56 -10.18 -3.53
C GLU A 153 45.16 -10.52 -4.90
N THR A 154 44.58 -10.02 -6.01
CA THR A 154 45.07 -10.29 -7.38
C THR A 154 46.06 -9.25 -7.92
N VAL A 155 46.44 -8.25 -7.10
CA VAL A 155 47.31 -7.13 -7.50
C VAL A 155 48.75 -7.27 -6.94
N GLU A 156 49.09 -8.42 -6.34
CA GLU A 156 50.47 -8.81 -5.97
C GLU A 156 51.06 -9.83 -6.95
#